data_AF-A0A6G4WBV4-F1
#
_entry.id   AF-A0A6G4WBV4-F1
#
_cell.length_a   1.000
_cell.length_b   1.000
_cell.length_c   1.000
_cell.angle_alpha   90.00
_cell.angle_beta   90.00
_cell.angle_gamma   90.00
#
_symmetry.space_group_name_H-M   'P 1'
#
loop_
_entity.id
_entity.type
_entity.pdbx_description
1 polymer ?
#
loop_
_entity_poly.entity_id
_entity_poly.type
_entity_poly.pdbx_seq_one_letter_code
_entity_poly.pdbx_strand_id
1 'polypeptide(L)'
;MTTRKERLRKLVTVQEQLKALHETRHAGFVSAAAAAGQEAAELAARFDARESMSVLFPEVYNRRIGQALARQEKNLQLTREEADRIATATARTNMVERAYRDIRRQDDRDHADRERLEMIERKRQGE
;
A
#
# COMPACT_ATOMS: atom_id res chain seq x y z
N MET A 1 19.05 -8.59 25.26
CA MET A 1 18.43 -7.29 24.89
C MET A 1 18.37 -7.21 23.37
N THR A 2 17.28 -6.70 22.78
CA THR A 2 17.15 -6.62 21.32
C THR A 2 18.07 -5.54 20.75
N THR A 3 18.82 -5.88 19.70
CA THR A 3 19.77 -4.94 19.08
C THR A 3 19.02 -3.85 18.30
N ARG A 4 19.67 -2.70 18.08
CA ARG A 4 19.08 -1.62 17.25
C ARG A 4 18.80 -2.12 15.81
N LYS A 5 19.68 -2.98 15.28
CA LYS A 5 19.53 -3.66 13.98
C LYS A 5 18.27 -4.53 13.93
N GLU A 6 18.03 -5.35 14.95
CA GLU A 6 16.81 -6.19 15.03
C GLU A 6 15.53 -5.34 15.11
N ARG A 7 15.55 -4.24 15.87
CA ARG A 7 14.39 -3.34 15.97
C ARG A 7 14.07 -2.69 14.64
N LEU A 8 15.08 -2.20 13.91
CA LEU A 8 14.89 -1.64 12.57
C LEU A 8 14.41 -2.67 11.57
N ARG A 9 14.96 -3.90 11.61
CA ARG A 9 14.49 -4.99 10.75
C ARG A 9 12.99 -5.25 10.94
N LYS A 10 12.54 -5.37 12.19
CA LYS A 10 11.11 -5.53 12.52
C LYS A 10 10.29 -4.33 12.03
N LEU A 11 10.81 -3.12 12.19
CA LEU A 11 10.12 -1.91 11.73
C LEU A 11 9.95 -1.89 10.21
N VAL A 12 10.97 -2.30 9.43
CA VAL A 12 10.83 -2.44 7.96
C VAL A 12 9.66 -3.37 7.63
N THR A 13 9.62 -4.57 8.22
CA THR A 13 8.55 -5.54 7.96
C THR A 13 7.16 -4.99 8.28
N VAL A 14 7.02 -4.28 9.40
CA VAL A 14 5.72 -3.67 9.78
C VAL A 14 5.32 -2.57 8.80
N GLN A 15 6.27 -1.74 8.34
CA GLN A 15 5.98 -0.68 7.37
C GLN A 15 5.61 -1.26 6.00
N GLU A 16 6.26 -2.35 5.57
CA GLU A 16 5.90 -3.09 4.36
C GLU A 16 4.48 -3.67 4.44
N GLN A 17 4.12 -4.28 5.57
CA GLN A 17 2.76 -4.80 5.79
C GLN A 17 1.71 -3.68 5.78
N LEU A 18 2.00 -2.54 6.40
CA LEU A 18 1.12 -1.38 6.40
C LEU A 18 0.95 -0.80 4.99
N LYS A 19 2.03 -0.73 4.21
CA LYS A 19 1.96 -0.33 2.80
C LYS A 19 1.09 -1.30 2.00
N ALA A 20 1.29 -2.61 2.14
CA ALA A 20 0.50 -3.62 1.45
C ALA A 20 -1.01 -3.55 1.82
N LEU A 21 -1.33 -3.25 3.08
CA LEU A 21 -2.71 -2.99 3.49
C LEU A 21 -3.33 -1.82 2.74
N HIS A 22 -2.59 -0.72 2.55
CA HIS A 22 -3.09 0.43 1.80
C HIS A 22 -3.22 0.11 0.30
N GLU A 23 -2.28 -0.62 -0.28
CA GLU A 23 -2.34 -1.05 -1.68
C GLU A 23 -3.55 -1.96 -1.96
N THR A 24 -3.83 -2.92 -1.07
CA THR A 24 -5.02 -3.78 -1.21
C THR A 24 -6.33 -3.00 -1.10
N ARG A 25 -6.42 -2.05 -0.16
CA ARG A 25 -7.58 -1.16 -0.03
C ARG A 25 -7.77 -0.29 -1.27
N HIS A 26 -6.69 0.29 -1.78
CA HIS A 26 -6.71 1.08 -3.01
C HIS A 26 -7.22 0.25 -4.18
N ALA A 27 -6.69 -0.96 -4.38
CA ALA A 27 -7.18 -1.88 -5.41
C ALA A 27 -8.67 -2.22 -5.24
N GLY A 28 -9.11 -2.43 -4.00
CA GLY A 28 -10.51 -2.63 -3.67
C GLY A 28 -11.41 -1.46 -4.07
N PHE A 29 -11.00 -0.23 -3.76
CA PHE A 29 -11.76 0.97 -4.15
C PHE A 29 -11.77 1.20 -5.65
N VAL A 30 -10.66 0.97 -6.35
CA VAL A 30 -10.59 1.04 -7.81
C VAL A 30 -11.56 0.04 -8.45
N SER A 31 -11.53 -1.22 -7.99
CA SER A 31 -12.43 -2.27 -8.49
C SER A 31 -13.89 -1.91 -8.21
N ALA A 32 -14.22 -1.45 -7.01
CA ALA A 32 -15.57 -1.04 -6.64
C ALA A 32 -16.05 0.18 -7.43
N ALA A 33 -15.17 1.13 -7.75
CA ALA A 33 -15.49 2.27 -8.61
C ALA A 33 -15.78 1.80 -10.05
N ALA A 34 -14.95 0.91 -10.60
CA ALA A 34 -15.14 0.36 -11.94
C ALA A 34 -16.46 -0.41 -12.04
N ALA A 35 -16.76 -1.27 -11.06
CA ALA A 35 -18.01 -2.03 -11.01
C ALA A 35 -19.25 -1.12 -10.90
N ALA A 36 -19.19 -0.07 -10.07
CA ALA A 36 -20.28 0.89 -9.95
C ALA A 36 -20.50 1.70 -11.24
N GLY A 37 -19.42 2.06 -11.95
CA GLY A 37 -19.50 2.71 -13.25
C GLY A 37 -20.09 1.80 -14.33
N GLN A 38 -19.72 0.52 -14.35
CA GLN A 38 -20.32 -0.47 -15.24
C GLN A 38 -21.82 -0.67 -14.96
N GLU A 39 -22.21 -0.77 -13.68
CA GLU A 39 -23.62 -0.87 -13.29
C GLU A 39 -24.42 0.36 -13.77
N ALA A 40 -23.87 1.56 -13.63
CA ALA A 40 -24.51 2.78 -14.13
C ALA A 40 -24.68 2.76 -15.65
N ALA A 41 -23.64 2.33 -16.40
CA ALA A 41 -23.68 2.23 -17.85
C ALA A 41 -24.68 1.17 -18.34
N GLU A 42 -24.75 0.02 -17.68
CA GLU A 42 -25.73 -1.03 -17.98
C GLU A 42 -27.16 -0.56 -17.72
N LEU A 43 -27.39 0.16 -16.61
CA LEU A 43 -28.70 0.72 -16.29
C LEU A 43 -29.12 1.79 -17.30
N ALA A 44 -28.19 2.63 -17.76
CA ALA A 44 -28.46 3.61 -18.81
C ALA A 44 -28.76 2.92 -20.15
N ALA A 45 -27.97 1.92 -20.55
CA ALA A 45 -28.22 1.16 -21.77
C ALA A 45 -29.58 0.44 -21.74
N ARG A 46 -29.98 -0.10 -20.58
CA ARG A 46 -31.31 -0.69 -20.38
C ARG A 46 -32.41 0.36 -20.37
N PHE A 47 -32.15 1.58 -19.93
CA PHE A 47 -33.14 2.67 -19.98
C PHE A 47 -33.51 3.00 -21.43
N ASP A 48 -32.54 3.03 -22.33
CA ASP A 48 -32.71 3.34 -23.76
C ASP A 48 -33.22 2.16 -24.62
N ALA A 49 -33.29 0.95 -24.06
CA ALA A 49 -33.70 -0.24 -24.79
C ALA A 49 -35.21 -0.25 -25.12
N ARG A 50 -35.59 -0.76 -26.30
CA ARG A 50 -37.00 -0.85 -26.74
C ARG A 50 -37.90 -1.71 -25.86
N GLU A 51 -37.33 -2.72 -25.19
CA GLU A 51 -38.05 -3.62 -24.28
C GLU A 51 -38.06 -3.10 -22.83
N SER A 52 -37.54 -1.88 -22.61
CA SER A 52 -37.42 -1.31 -21.29
C SER A 52 -38.75 -0.85 -20.73
N MET A 53 -38.96 -1.14 -19.44
CA MET A 53 -40.04 -0.54 -18.64
C MET A 53 -39.72 0.90 -18.21
N SER A 54 -38.71 1.54 -18.81
CA SER A 54 -38.31 2.92 -18.55
C SER A 54 -39.44 3.93 -18.80
N VAL A 55 -40.35 3.66 -19.74
CA VAL A 55 -41.53 4.48 -20.00
C VAL A 55 -42.50 4.47 -18.81
N LEU A 56 -42.61 3.35 -18.10
CA LEU A 56 -43.51 3.20 -16.95
C LEU A 56 -42.85 3.60 -15.63
N PHE A 57 -41.53 3.41 -15.50
CA PHE A 57 -40.79 3.64 -14.26
C PHE A 57 -39.50 4.45 -14.45
N PRO A 58 -39.54 5.65 -15.04
CA PRO A 58 -38.34 6.45 -15.30
C PRO A 58 -37.61 6.85 -14.02
N GLU A 59 -38.36 7.17 -12.96
CA GLU A 59 -37.83 7.57 -11.65
C GLU A 59 -36.99 6.47 -10.99
N VAL A 60 -37.35 5.19 -11.21
CA VAL A 60 -36.61 4.06 -10.65
C VAL A 60 -35.24 3.93 -11.32
N TYR A 61 -35.20 4.05 -12.64
CA TYR A 61 -33.94 4.01 -13.40
C TYR A 61 -33.05 5.20 -13.04
N ASN A 62 -33.58 6.43 -13.08
CA ASN A 62 -32.84 7.63 -12.73
C ASN A 62 -32.26 7.56 -11.32
N ARG A 63 -33.05 7.09 -10.34
CA ARG A 63 -32.57 6.89 -8.97
C ARG A 63 -31.44 5.86 -8.90
N ARG A 64 -31.58 4.71 -9.56
CA ARG A 64 -30.54 3.66 -9.52
C ARG A 64 -29.26 4.06 -10.24
N ILE A 65 -29.37 4.73 -11.38
CA ILE A 65 -28.23 5.30 -12.12
C ILE A 65 -27.53 6.33 -11.23
N GLY A 66 -28.29 7.26 -10.64
CA GLY A 66 -27.74 8.25 -9.71
C GLY A 66 -27.04 7.62 -8.50
N GLN A 67 -27.61 6.57 -7.91
CA GLN A 67 -27.00 5.83 -6.81
C GLN A 67 -25.71 5.10 -7.22
N ALA A 68 -25.67 4.53 -8.43
CA ALA A 68 -24.48 3.88 -8.96
C ALA A 68 -23.35 4.89 -9.23
N LEU A 69 -23.67 6.04 -9.83
CA LEU A 69 -22.72 7.14 -10.04
C LEU A 69 -22.21 7.71 -8.71
N ALA A 70 -23.09 7.94 -7.73
CA ALA A 70 -22.68 8.41 -6.41
C ALA A 70 -21.73 7.42 -5.69
N ARG A 71 -21.98 6.11 -5.83
CA ARG A 71 -21.06 5.06 -5.33
C ARG A 71 -19.72 5.09 -6.05
N GLN A 72 -19.72 5.25 -7.37
CA GLN A 72 -18.51 5.37 -8.18
C GLN A 72 -17.67 6.57 -7.71
N GLU A 73 -18.28 7.75 -7.61
CA GLU A 73 -17.59 8.97 -7.17
C GLU A 73 -17.01 8.84 -5.78
N LYS A 74 -17.78 8.30 -4.83
CA LYS A 74 -17.30 8.01 -3.47
C LYS A 74 -16.09 7.07 -3.47
N ASN A 75 -16.13 6.00 -4.25
CA ASN A 75 -15.01 5.06 -4.34
C ASN A 75 -13.78 5.69 -5.01
N LEU A 76 -13.96 6.58 -5.99
CA LEU A 76 -12.86 7.34 -6.59
C LEU A 76 -12.22 8.31 -5.58
N GLN A 77 -13.03 8.96 -4.73
CA GLN A 77 -12.50 9.81 -3.66
C GLN A 77 -11.67 8.99 -2.67
N LEU A 78 -12.20 7.85 -2.21
CA LEU A 78 -11.49 6.94 -1.32
C LEU A 78 -10.20 6.39 -1.96
N THR A 79 -10.21 6.16 -3.28
CA THR A 79 -9.01 5.77 -4.04
C THR A 79 -7.92 6.83 -3.95
N ARG A 80 -8.26 8.11 -4.12
CA ARG A 80 -7.31 9.23 -4.01
C ARG A 80 -6.73 9.34 -2.60
N GLU A 81 -7.58 9.27 -1.58
CA GLU A 81 -7.13 9.28 -0.18
C GLU A 81 -6.17 8.11 0.12
N GLU A 82 -6.46 6.94 -0.42
CA GLU A 82 -5.62 5.77 -0.21
C GLU A 82 -4.29 5.88 -0.98
N ALA A 83 -4.27 6.50 -2.17
CA ALA A 83 -3.04 6.78 -2.91
C ALA A 83 -2.10 7.71 -2.11
N ASP A 84 -2.63 8.74 -1.44
CA ASP A 84 -1.84 9.61 -0.57
C ASP A 84 -1.25 8.85 0.63
N ARG A 85 -2.02 7.91 1.19
CA ARG A 85 -1.55 7.02 2.26
C ARG A 85 -0.46 6.07 1.77
N ILE A 86 -0.59 5.51 0.57
CA ILE A 86 0.44 4.66 -0.05
C ILE A 86 1.73 5.45 -0.28
N ALA A 87 1.64 6.68 -0.78
CA ALA A 87 2.79 7.55 -1.00
C ALA A 87 3.52 7.83 0.33
N THR A 88 2.76 8.18 1.37
CA THR A 88 3.30 8.42 2.72
C THR A 88 3.93 7.15 3.32
N ALA A 89 3.26 6.00 3.21
CA ALA A 89 3.76 4.72 3.68
C ALA A 89 5.05 4.33 2.95
N THR A 90 5.11 4.51 1.63
CA THR A 90 6.30 4.26 0.82
C THR A 90 7.48 5.14 1.25
N ALA A 91 7.24 6.43 1.50
CA ALA A 91 8.28 7.32 2.01
C ALA A 91 8.83 6.85 3.37
N ARG A 92 7.94 6.43 4.28
CA ARG A 92 8.33 5.90 5.60
C ARG A 92 9.13 4.60 5.47
N THR A 93 8.67 3.63 4.68
CA THR A 93 9.41 2.37 4.44
C THR A 93 10.80 2.66 3.90
N ASN A 94 10.93 3.55 2.90
CA ASN A 94 12.22 3.93 2.32
C ASN A 94 13.17 4.60 3.34
N MET A 95 12.64 5.37 4.30
CA MET A 95 13.47 5.95 5.37
C MET A 95 13.98 4.87 6.34
N VAL A 96 13.10 3.96 6.75
CA VAL A 96 13.47 2.88 7.69
C VAL A 96 14.43 1.89 7.05
N GLU A 97 14.22 1.53 5.77
CA GLU A 97 15.14 0.68 5.02
C GLU A 97 16.54 1.28 4.92
N ARG A 98 16.63 2.59 4.63
CA ARG A 98 17.92 3.29 4.60
C ARG A 98 18.62 3.21 5.96
N ALA A 99 17.91 3.53 7.04
CA ALA A 99 18.46 3.44 8.39
C ALA A 99 18.90 2.00 8.75
N TYR A 100 18.14 0.98 8.34
CA TYR A 100 18.51 -0.42 8.54
C TYR A 100 19.78 -0.80 7.78
N ARG A 101 19.89 -0.41 6.50
CA ARG A 101 21.08 -0.67 5.68
C ARG A 101 22.32 0.01 6.25
N ASP A 102 22.19 1.22 6.75
CA ASP A 102 23.32 1.97 7.32
C ASP A 102 23.85 1.31 8.60
N ILE A 103 22.96 0.92 9.51
CA ILE A 103 23.38 0.18 10.72
C ILE A 103 23.96 -1.17 10.38
N ARG A 104 23.37 -1.89 9.41
CA ARG A 104 23.93 -3.17 8.98
C ARG A 104 25.37 -3.00 8.48
N ARG A 105 25.64 -2.00 7.64
CA ARG A 105 27.00 -1.71 7.14
C ARG A 105 27.96 -1.33 8.27
N GLN A 106 27.48 -0.59 9.27
CA GLN A 106 28.29 -0.22 10.42
C GLN A 106 28.64 -1.44 11.27
N ASP A 107 27.66 -2.29 11.59
CA ASP A 107 27.89 -3.54 12.32
C ASP A 107 28.88 -4.45 11.58
N ASP A 108 28.75 -4.57 10.24
CA ASP A 108 29.64 -5.41 9.43
C ASP A 108 31.08 -4.86 9.44
N ARG A 109 31.28 -3.53 9.47
CA ARG A 109 32.60 -2.89 9.61
C ARG A 109 33.19 -3.09 11.00
N ASP A 110 32.41 -2.83 12.04
CA ASP A 110 32.83 -2.98 13.42
C ASP A 110 33.23 -4.43 13.73
N HIS A 111 32.53 -5.40 13.13
CA HIS A 111 32.87 -6.82 13.23
C HIS A 111 34.20 -7.13 12.52
N ALA A 112 34.38 -6.66 11.28
CA ALA A 112 35.62 -6.87 10.53
C ALA A 112 36.84 -6.25 11.23
N ASP A 113 36.69 -5.08 11.84
CA ASP A 113 37.76 -4.43 12.59
C ASP A 113 38.09 -5.17 13.89
N ARG A 114 37.07 -5.71 14.60
CA ARG A 114 37.31 -6.59 15.75
C ARG A 114 38.06 -7.86 15.37
N GLU A 115 37.63 -8.55 14.30
CA GLU A 115 38.32 -9.75 13.81
C GLU A 115 39.79 -9.49 13.46
N ARG A 116 40.09 -8.33 12.86
CA ARG A 116 41.47 -7.90 12.57
C ARG A 116 42.28 -7.70 13.85
N LEU A 117 41.72 -7.02 14.84
CA LEU A 117 42.39 -6.81 16.13
C LEU A 117 42.64 -8.12 16.87
N GLU A 118 41.67 -9.04 16.88
CA GLU A 118 41.81 -10.38 17.47
C GLU A 118 42.87 -11.23 16.75
N MET A 119 43.01 -11.09 15.43
CA MET A 119 44.10 -11.74 14.67
C MET A 119 45.47 -11.19 15.06
N ILE A 120 45.59 -9.87 15.23
CA ILE A 120 46.84 -9.22 15.65
C ILE A 120 47.19 -9.64 17.08
N GLU A 121 46.21 -9.65 18.00
CA GLU A 121 46.42 -10.07 19.39
C GLU A 121 46.89 -11.53 19.46
N ARG A 122 46.23 -12.45 18.75
CA ARG A 122 46.65 -13.86 18.68
C ARG A 122 48.06 -14.02 18.12
N LYS A 123 48.43 -13.25 17.10
CA LYS A 123 49.79 -13.27 16.56
C LYS A 123 50.81 -12.80 17.60
N ARG A 124 50.47 -11.80 18.42
CA ARG A 124 51.36 -11.22 19.44
C ARG A 124 51.50 -12.09 20.70
N GLN A 125 50.52 -12.95 20.98
CA GLN A 125 50.57 -13.92 22.09
C GLN A 125 51.29 -15.23 21.72
N GLY A 126 51.50 -15.49 20.42
CA GLY A 126 52.20 -16.68 19.92
C GLY A 126 53.70 -16.48 19.67
N GLU A 127 54.21 -15.26 19.82
CA GLU A 127 55.64 -14.91 19.89
C GLU A 127 56.09 -14.83 21.35
#